data_AF-A0A931E3K3-F1
#
_entry.id   AF-A0A931E3K3-F1
#
_cell.length_a   1.000
_cell.length_b   1.000
_cell.length_c   1.000
_cell.angle_alpha   90.00
_cell.angle_beta   90.00
_cell.angle_gamma   90.00
#
_symmetry.space_group_name_H-M   'P 1'
#
loop_
_entity.id
_entity.type
_entity.pdbx_description
1 polymer ?
#
loop_
_entity_poly.entity_id
_entity_poly.type
_entity_poly.pdbx_seq_one_letter_code
_entity_poly.pdbx_strand_id
1 'polypeptide(L)'
;MRQDKNYYLKTFIAVGLCLVSGFASTYLLYLFQNKGGFFFPGLLFTSSTVFMFVLASKTFRFDRLISYYLLMNLTCLTLWFLTLICSYLGLLVGIISGGAGAIITFYLTNKFVTPIDYKKSTLFILGGLSFFVAEILQIFFASTVEKPPFEYFFKIESSVITMFGEVFIFWQTIIGTKLFLALQKR
;
A
#
# COMPACT_ATOMS: atom_id res chain seq x y z
N MET A 1 22.65 -8.39 -19.21
CA MET A 1 21.45 -8.65 -18.37
C MET A 1 20.58 -9.67 -19.09
N ARG A 2 20.44 -10.88 -18.57
CA ARG A 2 19.53 -11.89 -19.15
C ARG A 2 18.12 -11.50 -18.68
N GLN A 3 17.34 -10.83 -19.52
CA GLN A 3 15.94 -10.56 -19.19
C GLN A 3 15.22 -11.91 -19.07
N ASP A 4 14.64 -12.17 -17.91
CA ASP A 4 13.70 -13.27 -17.71
C ASP A 4 12.63 -13.17 -18.80
N LYS A 5 12.42 -14.23 -19.60
CA LYS A 5 11.45 -14.24 -20.71
C LYS A 5 10.04 -13.88 -20.24
N ASN A 6 9.76 -14.07 -18.95
CA ASN A 6 8.47 -13.79 -18.34
C ASN A 6 8.45 -12.46 -17.55
N TYR A 7 9.46 -11.60 -17.66
CA TYR A 7 9.56 -10.35 -16.89
C TYR A 7 8.32 -9.46 -17.01
N TYR A 8 7.87 -9.19 -18.24
CA TYR A 8 6.71 -8.35 -18.50
C TYR A 8 5.42 -8.97 -17.96
N LEU A 9 5.23 -10.27 -18.14
CA LEU A 9 4.08 -11.00 -17.62
C LEU A 9 4.05 -10.99 -16.10
N LYS A 10 5.17 -11.29 -15.43
CA LYS A 10 5.27 -11.26 -13.97
C LYS A 10 5.03 -9.84 -13.43
N THR A 11 5.53 -8.82 -14.11
CA THR A 11 5.27 -7.42 -13.74
C THR A 11 3.78 -7.10 -13.86
N PHE A 12 3.14 -7.47 -14.96
CA PHE A 12 1.69 -7.28 -15.14
C PHE A 12 0.88 -7.96 -14.04
N ILE A 13 1.21 -9.21 -13.70
CA ILE A 13 0.56 -9.95 -12.61
C ILE A 13 0.78 -9.23 -11.26
N ALA A 14 2.01 -8.76 -10.98
CA ALA A 14 2.31 -8.06 -9.74
C ALA A 14 1.54 -6.72 -9.62
N VAL A 15 1.46 -5.94 -10.70
CA VAL A 15 0.67 -4.71 -10.74
C VAL A 15 -0.81 -5.01 -10.53
N GLY A 16 -1.34 -6.00 -11.26
CA GLY A 16 -2.74 -6.44 -11.12
C GLY A 16 -3.07 -6.89 -9.71
N LEU A 17 -2.18 -7.64 -9.07
CA LEU A 17 -2.32 -8.06 -7.67
C LEU A 17 -2.37 -6.85 -6.73
N CYS A 18 -1.47 -5.87 -6.89
CA CYS A 18 -1.44 -4.68 -6.04
C CYS A 18 -2.68 -3.80 -6.24
N LEU A 19 -3.17 -3.69 -7.48
CA LEU A 19 -4.43 -2.99 -7.79
C LEU A 19 -5.61 -3.68 -7.10
N VAL A 20 -5.79 -4.99 -7.30
CA VAL A 20 -6.87 -5.76 -6.67
C VAL A 20 -6.79 -5.67 -5.15
N SER A 21 -5.58 -5.77 -4.58
CA SER A 21 -5.34 -5.60 -3.16
C SER A 21 -5.77 -4.22 -2.66
N GLY A 22 -5.46 -3.17 -3.40
CA GLY A 22 -5.87 -1.81 -3.09
C GLY A 22 -7.39 -1.66 -3.08
N PHE A 23 -8.07 -2.07 -4.15
CA PHE A 23 -9.53 -2.04 -4.24
C PHE A 23 -10.20 -2.86 -3.15
N ALA A 24 -9.72 -4.08 -2.88
CA ALA A 24 -10.25 -4.95 -1.84
C ALA A 24 -10.00 -4.36 -0.44
N SER A 25 -8.84 -3.73 -0.21
CA SER A 25 -8.51 -3.04 1.04
C SER A 25 -9.48 -1.92 1.32
N THR A 26 -9.73 -1.07 0.30
CA THR A 26 -10.71 0.01 0.38
C THR A 26 -12.10 -0.59 0.63
N TYR A 27 -12.57 -1.52 -0.19
CA TYR A 27 -13.91 -2.10 -0.04
C TYR A 27 -14.15 -2.74 1.34
N LEU A 28 -13.19 -3.52 1.86
CA LEU A 28 -13.31 -4.15 3.18
C LEU A 28 -13.22 -3.14 4.33
N LEU A 29 -12.41 -2.08 4.19
CA LEU A 29 -12.41 -0.98 5.16
C LEU A 29 -13.80 -0.36 5.27
N TYR A 30 -14.45 -0.08 4.15
CA TYR A 30 -15.79 0.51 4.12
C TYR A 30 -16.86 -0.45 4.66
N LEU A 31 -16.85 -1.72 4.22
CA LEU A 31 -17.83 -2.71 4.65
C LEU A 31 -17.77 -2.99 6.16
N PHE A 32 -16.57 -2.95 6.74
CA PHE A 32 -16.32 -3.28 8.14
C PHE A 32 -15.87 -2.08 8.98
N GLN A 33 -16.20 -0.84 8.59
CA GLN A 33 -15.68 0.37 9.25
C GLN A 33 -15.86 0.39 10.78
N ASN A 34 -16.98 -0.17 11.28
CA ASN A 34 -17.30 -0.25 12.70
C ASN A 34 -16.98 -1.63 13.35
N LYS A 35 -16.36 -2.54 12.60
CA LYS A 35 -16.12 -3.95 12.99
C LYS A 35 -14.66 -4.38 12.79
N GLY A 36 -13.72 -3.43 12.76
CA GLY A 36 -12.29 -3.72 12.56
C GLY A 36 -11.82 -3.62 11.09
N GLY A 37 -12.52 -2.89 10.23
CA GLY A 37 -12.14 -2.72 8.83
C GLY A 37 -10.71 -2.24 8.59
N PHE A 38 -10.14 -1.51 9.56
CA PHE A 38 -8.79 -0.97 9.54
C PHE A 38 -7.66 -2.02 9.54
N PHE A 39 -7.95 -3.29 9.86
CA PHE A 39 -6.95 -4.37 9.78
C PHE A 39 -6.73 -4.88 8.35
N PHE A 40 -7.74 -4.82 7.49
CA PHE A 40 -7.68 -5.45 6.16
C PHE A 40 -6.64 -4.85 5.22
N PRO A 41 -6.43 -3.52 5.16
CA PRO A 41 -5.45 -2.94 4.24
C PRO A 41 -4.03 -3.45 4.46
N GLY A 42 -3.61 -3.55 5.72
CA GLY A 42 -2.29 -4.09 6.08
C GLY A 42 -2.16 -5.57 5.72
N LEU A 43 -3.18 -6.37 6.01
CA LEU A 43 -3.19 -7.81 5.76
C LEU A 43 -3.15 -8.12 4.26
N LEU A 44 -3.98 -7.45 3.47
CA LEU A 44 -4.06 -7.65 2.02
C LEU A 44 -2.78 -7.21 1.32
N PHE A 45 -2.23 -6.04 1.69
CA PHE A 45 -0.97 -5.59 1.10
C PHE A 45 0.17 -6.54 1.46
N THR A 46 0.30 -6.91 2.74
CA THR A 46 1.36 -7.82 3.18
C THR A 46 1.26 -9.17 2.48
N SER A 47 0.06 -9.75 2.39
CA SER A 47 -0.18 -10.99 1.65
C SER A 47 0.20 -10.88 0.18
N SER A 48 -0.13 -9.74 -0.45
CA SER A 48 0.24 -9.45 -1.83
C SER A 48 1.75 -9.39 -2.01
N THR A 49 2.49 -8.78 -1.07
CA THR A 49 3.95 -8.75 -1.11
C THR A 49 4.58 -10.15 -0.98
N VAL A 50 4.01 -11.02 -0.14
CA VAL A 50 4.47 -12.42 -0.03
C VAL A 50 4.29 -13.15 -1.36
N PHE A 51 3.14 -13.00 -2.01
CA PHE A 51 2.93 -13.57 -3.34
C PHE A 51 3.90 -12.99 -4.38
N MET A 52 4.20 -11.69 -4.33
CA MET A 52 5.23 -11.09 -5.18
C MET A 52 6.62 -11.67 -4.96
N PHE A 53 6.99 -12.05 -3.72
CA PHE A 53 8.26 -12.72 -3.44
C PHE A 53 8.32 -14.10 -4.10
N VAL A 54 7.22 -14.85 -4.05
CA VAL A 54 7.08 -16.15 -4.74
C VAL A 54 7.17 -15.96 -6.26
N LEU A 55 6.47 -14.96 -6.80
CA LEU A 55 6.47 -14.65 -8.24
C LEU A 55 7.86 -14.21 -8.74
N ALA A 56 8.62 -13.51 -7.90
CA ALA A 56 10.01 -13.14 -8.14
C ALA A 56 11.01 -14.28 -7.84
N SER A 57 10.51 -15.49 -7.60
CA SER A 57 11.27 -16.71 -7.33
C SER A 57 12.30 -16.52 -6.21
N LYS A 58 11.95 -15.75 -5.18
CA LYS A 58 12.83 -15.54 -4.02
C LYS A 58 12.67 -16.70 -3.05
N THR A 59 13.80 -17.27 -2.64
CA THR A 59 13.86 -18.21 -1.53
C THR A 59 13.92 -17.42 -0.23
N PHE A 60 13.09 -17.79 0.73
CA PHE A 60 13.04 -17.18 2.05
C PHE A 60 12.85 -18.26 3.11
N ARG A 61 13.42 -18.01 4.29
CA ARG A 61 13.19 -18.88 5.44
C ARG A 61 11.86 -18.52 6.09
N PHE A 62 11.11 -19.54 6.51
CA PHE A 62 9.76 -19.38 7.05
C PHE A 62 9.72 -18.50 8.33
N ASP A 63 10.71 -18.66 9.22
CA ASP A 63 10.89 -17.85 10.43
C ASP A 63 11.03 -16.35 10.14
N ARG A 64 11.81 -16.01 9.12
CA ARG A 64 11.98 -14.63 8.68
C ARG A 64 10.74 -14.08 7.97
N LEU A 65 10.03 -14.92 7.23
CA LEU A 65 8.77 -14.54 6.59
C LEU A 65 7.69 -14.19 7.62
N ILE A 66 7.57 -14.96 8.71
CA ILE A 66 6.65 -14.65 9.82
C ILE A 66 7.03 -13.29 10.43
N SER A 67 8.31 -13.09 10.73
CA SER A 67 8.79 -11.81 11.29
C SER A 67 8.48 -10.64 10.38
N TYR A 68 8.71 -10.78 9.07
CA TYR A 68 8.31 -9.81 8.06
C TYR A 68 6.80 -9.54 8.10
N TYR A 69 5.99 -10.61 8.09
CA TYR A 69 4.54 -10.49 8.03
C TYR A 69 3.97 -9.75 9.25
N LEU A 70 4.42 -10.09 10.46
CA LEU A 70 3.98 -9.45 11.70
C LEU A 70 4.41 -7.98 11.76
N LEU A 71 5.69 -7.69 11.48
CA LEU A 71 6.21 -6.31 11.53
C LEU A 71 5.58 -5.42 10.46
N MET A 72 5.30 -5.97 9.28
CA MET A 72 4.67 -5.24 8.19
C MET A 72 3.21 -4.88 8.54
N ASN A 73 2.44 -5.83 9.06
CA ASN A 73 1.08 -5.54 9.53
C ASN A 73 1.05 -4.53 10.68
N LEU A 74 1.96 -4.67 11.65
CA LEU A 74 2.09 -3.72 12.74
C LEU A 74 2.46 -2.32 12.23
N THR A 75 3.34 -2.23 11.23
CA THR A 75 3.70 -0.97 10.57
C THR A 75 2.48 -0.34 9.92
N CYS A 76 1.73 -1.10 9.12
CA CYS A 76 0.50 -0.62 8.46
C CYS A 76 -0.52 -0.10 9.49
N LEU A 77 -0.75 -0.84 10.57
CA LEU A 77 -1.67 -0.43 11.64
C LEU A 77 -1.20 0.85 12.34
N THR A 78 0.09 0.94 12.67
CA THR A 78 0.66 2.10 13.35
C THR A 78 0.56 3.35 12.48
N LEU A 79 0.92 3.23 11.20
CA LEU A 79 0.84 4.36 10.25
C LEU A 79 -0.61 4.79 10.00
N TRP A 80 -1.53 3.83 9.90
CA TRP A 80 -2.95 4.13 9.78
C TRP A 80 -3.50 4.85 10.99
N PHE A 81 -3.20 4.35 12.20
CA PHE A 81 -3.58 4.98 13.45
C PHE A 81 -3.03 6.41 13.59
N LEU A 82 -1.75 6.61 13.24
CA LEU A 82 -1.14 7.94 13.20
C LEU A 82 -1.84 8.87 12.21
N THR A 83 -2.20 8.36 11.03
CA THR A 83 -2.92 9.12 10.00
C THR A 83 -4.31 9.54 10.49
N LEU A 84 -5.03 8.66 11.22
CA LEU A 84 -6.33 8.99 11.79
C LEU A 84 -6.25 10.01 12.93
N ILE A 85 -5.32 9.86 13.87
CA ILE A 85 -5.15 10.80 14.99
C ILE A 85 -4.76 12.18 14.46
N CYS A 86 -3.90 12.22 13.45
CA CYS A 86 -3.42 13.45 12.85
C CYS A 86 -4.27 13.93 11.68
N SER A 87 -5.50 13.43 11.53
CA SER A 87 -6.42 13.81 10.44
C SER A 87 -6.67 15.33 10.36
N TYR A 88 -6.59 16.05 11.48
CA TYR A 88 -6.65 17.53 11.51
C TYR A 88 -5.45 18.24 10.85
N LEU A 89 -4.33 17.54 10.68
CA LEU A 89 -3.15 17.96 9.91
C LEU A 89 -3.06 17.18 8.57
N GLY A 90 -4.20 16.63 8.14
CA GLY A 90 -4.37 15.40 7.33
C GLY A 90 -3.40 15.21 6.18
N LEU A 91 -3.28 16.20 5.29
CA LEU A 91 -2.46 16.06 4.08
C LEU A 91 -0.96 15.94 4.41
N LEU A 92 -0.46 16.74 5.35
CA LEU A 92 0.97 16.79 5.64
C LEU A 92 1.42 15.53 6.38
N VAL A 93 0.62 15.07 7.35
CA VAL A 93 0.90 13.84 8.08
C VAL A 93 0.69 12.62 7.20
N GLY A 94 -0.31 12.61 6.32
CA GLY A 94 -0.53 11.55 5.34
C GLY A 94 0.64 11.38 4.36
N ILE A 95 1.21 12.49 3.86
CA ILE A 95 2.40 12.45 3.00
C ILE A 95 3.60 11.86 3.76
N ILE A 96 3.82 12.30 5.00
CA ILE A 96 4.93 11.81 5.83
C ILE A 96 4.73 10.32 6.18
N SER A 97 3.54 9.91 6.61
CA SER A 97 3.24 8.54 6.99
C SER A 97 3.30 7.60 5.78
N GLY A 98 2.76 8.02 4.64
CA GLY A 98 2.85 7.29 3.37
C GLY A 98 4.28 7.11 2.87
N GLY A 99 5.10 8.17 2.96
CA GLY A 99 6.53 8.11 2.63
C GLY A 99 7.33 7.24 3.59
N ALA A 100 7.11 7.37 4.90
CA ALA A 100 7.76 6.55 5.92
C ALA A 100 7.40 5.07 5.77
N GLY A 101 6.12 4.75 5.53
CA GLY A 101 5.66 3.40 5.27
C GLY A 101 6.33 2.76 4.06
N ALA A 102 6.55 3.52 2.98
CA ALA A 102 7.25 3.02 1.81
C ALA A 102 8.71 2.65 2.13
N ILE A 103 9.41 3.48 2.90
CA ILE A 103 10.78 3.17 3.34
C ILE A 103 10.79 1.92 4.22
N ILE A 104 9.89 1.83 5.21
CA ILE A 104 9.83 0.70 6.15
C ILE A 104 9.54 -0.59 5.39
N THR A 105 8.63 -0.57 4.41
CA THR A 105 8.33 -1.73 3.55
C THR A 105 9.60 -2.29 2.92
N PHE A 106 10.39 -1.44 2.27
CA PHE A 106 11.63 -1.86 1.60
C PHE A 106 12.72 -2.25 2.60
N TYR A 107 12.79 -1.57 3.75
CA TYR A 107 13.71 -1.95 4.83
C TYR A 107 13.40 -3.36 5.35
N LEU A 108 12.14 -3.67 5.64
CA LEU A 108 11.70 -4.97 6.13
C LEU A 108 11.93 -6.05 5.06
N THR A 109 11.61 -5.79 3.79
CA THR A 109 11.91 -6.73 2.70
C THR A 109 13.42 -6.99 2.59
N ASN A 110 14.24 -5.95 2.61
CA ASN A 110 15.70 -6.05 2.52
C ASN A 110 16.30 -6.86 3.69
N LYS A 111 15.76 -6.67 4.89
CA LYS A 111 16.26 -7.31 6.12
C LYS A 111 15.82 -8.77 6.25
N PHE A 112 14.56 -9.07 5.95
CA PHE A 112 13.97 -10.38 6.26
C PHE A 112 13.81 -11.31 5.06
N VAL A 113 13.65 -10.77 3.85
CA VAL A 113 13.31 -11.57 2.66
C VAL A 113 14.53 -11.76 1.78
N THR A 114 14.98 -10.68 1.14
CA THR A 114 16.13 -10.70 0.26
C THR A 114 16.68 -9.29 0.17
N PRO A 115 18.01 -9.10 0.15
CA PRO A 115 18.53 -7.76 0.02
C PRO A 115 18.04 -7.13 -1.29
N ILE A 116 17.79 -5.83 -1.32
CA ILE A 116 17.29 -5.10 -2.48
C ILE A 116 17.92 -3.71 -2.47
N ASP A 117 18.31 -3.22 -3.65
CA ASP A 117 18.86 -1.88 -3.77
C ASP A 117 17.72 -0.86 -3.94
N TYR A 118 17.68 0.12 -3.05
CA TYR A 118 16.70 1.21 -3.13
C TYR A 118 17.26 2.51 -2.56
N LYS A 119 16.75 3.62 -3.11
CA LYS A 119 17.04 4.97 -2.60
C LYS A 119 15.89 5.42 -1.71
N LYS A 120 16.19 5.71 -0.44
CA LYS A 120 15.19 6.13 0.56
C LYS A 120 14.39 7.35 0.11
N SER A 121 15.05 8.35 -0.46
CA SER A 121 14.40 9.57 -0.97
C SER A 121 13.38 9.28 -2.07
N THR A 122 13.71 8.42 -3.03
CA THR A 122 12.77 8.01 -4.07
C THR A 122 11.55 7.30 -3.50
N LEU A 123 11.74 6.41 -2.52
CA LEU A 123 10.62 5.71 -1.89
C LEU A 123 9.73 6.65 -1.08
N PHE A 124 10.34 7.59 -0.35
CA PHE A 124 9.61 8.60 0.39
C PHE A 124 8.72 9.43 -0.53
N ILE A 125 9.29 9.92 -1.64
CA ILE A 125 8.57 10.72 -2.63
C ILE A 125 7.42 9.90 -3.24
N LEU A 126 7.66 8.65 -3.65
CA LEU A 126 6.61 7.80 -4.22
C LEU A 126 5.49 7.52 -3.22
N GLY A 127 5.83 7.21 -1.97
CA GLY A 127 4.84 6.94 -0.91
C GLY A 127 4.01 8.17 -0.58
N GLY A 128 4.67 9.34 -0.44
CA GLY A 128 4.01 10.61 -0.20
C GLY A 128 3.13 11.06 -1.36
N LEU A 129 3.62 10.95 -2.61
CA LEU A 129 2.83 11.28 -3.81
C LEU A 129 1.58 10.41 -3.94
N SER A 130 1.65 9.13 -3.55
CA SER A 130 0.48 8.24 -3.59
C SER A 130 -0.65 8.75 -2.69
N PHE A 131 -0.29 9.34 -1.53
CA PHE A 131 -1.23 9.97 -0.63
C PHE A 131 -1.78 11.28 -1.21
N PHE A 132 -0.88 12.11 -1.76
CA PHE A 132 -1.24 13.39 -2.37
C PHE A 132 -2.20 13.24 -3.56
N VAL A 133 -2.03 12.21 -4.40
CA VAL A 133 -2.94 11.92 -5.51
C VAL A 133 -4.34 11.54 -5.03
N ALA A 134 -4.44 10.75 -3.96
CA ALA A 134 -5.73 10.39 -3.37
C ALA A 134 -6.46 11.62 -2.82
N GLU A 135 -5.75 12.50 -2.12
CA GLU A 135 -6.29 13.77 -1.61
C GLU A 135 -6.78 14.69 -2.73
N ILE A 136 -6.01 14.86 -3.81
CA ILE A 136 -6.45 15.66 -4.97
C ILE A 136 -7.75 15.09 -5.56
N LEU A 137 -7.85 13.77 -5.69
CA LEU A 137 -9.06 13.12 -6.21
C LEU A 137 -10.25 13.36 -5.30
N GLN A 138 -10.07 13.30 -3.98
CA GLN A 138 -11.14 13.59 -3.03
C GLN A 138 -11.61 15.04 -3.10
N ILE A 139 -10.69 16.00 -3.15
CA ILE A 139 -11.02 17.43 -3.28
C ILE A 139 -11.78 17.68 -4.59
N PHE A 140 -11.31 17.11 -5.69
CA PHE A 140 -11.96 17.26 -6.99
C PHE A 140 -13.38 16.69 -6.96
N PHE A 141 -13.54 15.46 -6.47
CA PHE A 141 -14.86 14.82 -6.40
C PHE A 141 -15.82 15.50 -5.42
N ALA A 142 -15.32 15.99 -4.28
CA ALA A 142 -16.11 16.80 -3.36
C ALA A 142 -16.62 18.08 -4.03
N SER A 143 -15.82 18.71 -4.91
CA SER A 143 -16.23 19.91 -5.64
C SER A 143 -17.24 19.66 -6.77
N THR A 144 -17.34 18.42 -7.28
CA THR A 144 -18.19 18.08 -8.44
C THR A 144 -19.42 17.23 -8.11
N VAL A 145 -19.34 16.37 -7.09
CA VAL A 145 -20.35 15.35 -6.77
C VAL A 145 -20.70 15.34 -5.27
N GLU A 146 -20.16 16.28 -4.49
CA GLU A 146 -20.31 16.39 -3.02
C GLU A 146 -19.91 15.14 -2.23
N LYS A 147 -19.27 14.15 -2.89
CA LYS A 147 -18.95 12.83 -2.34
C LYS A 147 -17.64 12.29 -2.91
N PRO A 148 -16.77 11.64 -2.10
CA PRO A 148 -15.62 10.90 -2.60
C PRO A 148 -16.00 9.83 -3.62
N PRO A 149 -15.11 9.46 -4.55
CA PRO A 149 -15.39 8.47 -5.60
C PRO A 149 -15.98 7.17 -5.05
N PHE A 150 -15.39 6.59 -4.00
CA PHE A 150 -15.90 5.33 -3.45
C PHE A 150 -17.24 5.49 -2.74
N GLU A 151 -17.48 6.62 -2.09
CA GLU A 151 -18.79 6.90 -1.50
C GLU A 151 -19.87 6.98 -2.59
N TYR A 152 -19.54 7.64 -3.71
CA TYR A 152 -20.44 7.76 -4.86
C TYR A 152 -20.75 6.40 -5.50
N PHE A 153 -19.73 5.56 -5.74
CA PHE A 153 -19.93 4.27 -6.40
C PHE A 153 -20.55 3.21 -5.49
N PHE A 154 -20.18 3.16 -4.21
CA PHE A 154 -20.61 2.10 -3.29
C PHE A 154 -21.79 2.48 -2.40
N LYS A 155 -22.22 3.76 -2.40
CA LYS A 155 -23.35 4.27 -1.60
C LYS A 155 -23.24 3.98 -0.10
N ILE A 156 -22.04 4.16 0.46
CA ILE A 156 -21.73 3.89 1.88
C ILE A 156 -21.63 5.23 2.63
N GLU A 157 -22.00 5.29 3.91
CA GLU A 157 -21.86 6.52 4.71
C GLU A 157 -20.41 6.90 4.94
N SER A 158 -20.11 8.20 4.78
CA SER A 158 -18.78 8.78 5.02
C SER A 158 -18.43 8.81 6.50
N SER A 159 -17.18 8.51 6.82
CA SER A 159 -16.61 8.61 8.16
C SER A 159 -15.14 9.01 8.08
N VAL A 160 -14.58 9.52 9.18
CA VAL A 160 -13.14 9.86 9.26
C VAL A 160 -12.26 8.64 8.93
N ILE A 161 -12.73 7.43 9.22
CA ILE A 161 -12.03 6.18 8.93
C ILE A 161 -12.02 5.89 7.43
N THR A 162 -13.14 6.13 6.75
CA THR A 162 -13.28 5.81 5.32
C THR A 162 -12.73 6.91 4.42
N MET A 163 -12.54 8.12 4.94
CA MET A 163 -12.01 9.27 4.21
C MET A 163 -10.68 8.97 3.51
N PHE A 164 -9.80 8.10 4.03
CA PHE A 164 -8.51 7.82 3.38
C PHE A 164 -8.51 6.50 2.59
N GLY A 165 -9.67 5.92 2.31
CA GLY A 165 -9.78 4.61 1.68
C GLY A 165 -9.13 4.51 0.30
N GLU A 166 -9.22 5.56 -0.53
CA GLU A 166 -8.61 5.56 -1.87
C GLU A 166 -7.08 5.59 -1.84
N VAL A 167 -6.47 6.05 -0.74
CA VAL A 167 -5.00 6.03 -0.56
C VAL A 167 -4.46 4.61 -0.73
N PHE A 168 -5.19 3.61 -0.26
CA PHE A 168 -4.74 2.21 -0.37
C PHE A 168 -4.56 1.77 -1.82
N ILE A 169 -5.39 2.26 -2.74
CA ILE A 169 -5.29 1.88 -4.17
C ILE A 169 -4.00 2.42 -4.75
N PHE A 170 -3.75 3.72 -4.61
CA PHE A 170 -2.57 4.36 -5.15
C PHE A 170 -1.30 3.87 -4.47
N TRP A 171 -1.30 3.85 -3.14
CA TRP A 171 -0.11 3.52 -2.37
C TRP A 171 0.30 2.06 -2.58
N GLN A 172 -0.64 1.11 -2.47
CA GLN A 172 -0.31 -0.31 -2.66
C GLN A 172 0.13 -0.59 -4.10
N THR A 173 -0.49 0.07 -5.09
CA THR A 173 -0.11 -0.09 -6.50
C THR A 173 1.29 0.48 -6.77
N ILE A 174 1.54 1.73 -6.39
CA ILE A 174 2.81 2.42 -6.70
C ILE A 174 3.97 1.77 -5.92
N ILE A 175 3.81 1.57 -4.61
CA ILE A 175 4.85 0.99 -3.76
C ILE A 175 5.04 -0.49 -4.06
N GLY A 176 3.96 -1.26 -4.24
CA GLY A 176 4.02 -2.67 -4.60
C GLY A 176 4.70 -2.90 -5.95
N THR A 177 4.36 -2.09 -6.96
CA THR A 177 5.04 -2.12 -8.27
C THR A 177 6.53 -1.82 -8.12
N LYS A 178 6.88 -0.77 -7.38
CA LYS A 178 8.28 -0.40 -7.16
C LYS A 178 9.04 -1.52 -6.45
N LEU A 179 8.41 -2.19 -5.49
CA LEU A 179 8.99 -3.30 -4.75
C LEU A 179 9.25 -4.49 -5.67
N PHE A 180 8.28 -4.85 -6.50
CA PHE A 180 8.44 -5.91 -7.49
C PHE A 180 9.59 -5.63 -8.46
N LEU A 181 9.67 -4.40 -8.99
CA LEU A 181 10.78 -4.01 -9.86
C LEU A 181 12.14 -4.10 -9.16
N ALA A 182 12.22 -3.77 -7.87
CA ALA A 182 13.45 -3.91 -7.09
C ALA A 182 13.84 -5.38 -6.87
N LEU A 183 12.87 -6.27 -6.66
CA LEU A 183 13.09 -7.71 -6.54
C LEU A 183 13.63 -8.34 -7.82
N GLN A 184 13.26 -7.79 -8.99
CA GLN A 184 13.68 -8.29 -10.30
C GLN A 184 15.07 -7.81 -10.75
N LYS A 185 15.64 -6.77 -10.13
CA LYS A 185 16.92 -6.14 -10.56
C LYS A 185 18.19 -6.93 -10.16
N ARG A 186 18.10 -8.24 -9.96
CA ARG A 186 19.21 -9.10 -9.54
C ARG A 186 19.62 -10.07 -10.62
#